data_AF-A0A1C7Z9B2-F1
#
_entry.id   AF-A0A1C7Z9B2-F1
#
_cell.length_a   1.000
_cell.length_b   1.000
_cell.length_c   1.000
_cell.angle_alpha   90.00
_cell.angle_beta   90.00
_cell.angle_gamma   90.00
#
_symmetry.space_group_name_H-M   'P 1'
#
loop_
_entity.id
_entity.type
_entity.pdbx_description
1 polymer ?
#
loop_
_entity_poly.entity_id
_entity_poly.type
_entity_poly.pdbx_seq_one_letter_code
_entity_poly.pdbx_strand_id
1 'polypeptide(L)'
;MPNPVGTLSRGPCCEINKLIVQVVGTHHPSTQRLAFYEKDASKRLDAVTAQDRPEAVTAYMCAPSQLHVWDWSGEPQHRLMLEVETTQGKPILLPLPETRITQRQLDQQWNQIVPVLPFVALPGVNSAHDHGTPVLCRAGFIYVFVDGRLWRELEVRISDERTTYHDIELEKFREGEGYGDEARLATGKALDDIWLPSNWNDRPVDTQLCFSEVQLSGARLQRLESDSALRRQRCQSPDLRVSKERSKTVFANRPDGVAMLDA
;
A
#
# COMPACT_ATOMS: atom_id res chain seq x y z
N MET A 1 -39.04 -23.37 33.49
CA MET A 1 -38.29 -22.25 32.87
C MET A 1 -37.13 -22.88 32.09
N PRO A 2 -37.05 -22.72 30.76
CA PRO A 2 -35.95 -23.30 30.01
C PRO A 2 -34.72 -22.36 30.09
N ASN A 3 -33.56 -22.95 30.38
CA ASN A 3 -32.26 -22.26 30.40
C ASN A 3 -31.95 -21.65 29.02
N PRO A 4 -31.32 -20.47 28.93
CA PRO A 4 -30.90 -19.93 27.65
C PRO A 4 -29.84 -20.82 27.02
N VAL A 5 -30.11 -21.20 25.78
CA VAL A 5 -29.24 -21.98 24.91
C VAL A 5 -27.98 -21.16 24.60
N GLY A 6 -26.83 -21.72 24.96
CA GLY A 6 -25.54 -21.52 24.29
C GLY A 6 -25.05 -20.08 24.15
N THR A 7 -24.45 -19.52 25.21
CA THR A 7 -23.53 -18.40 25.06
C THR A 7 -22.26 -18.91 24.36
N LEU A 8 -22.22 -18.84 23.03
CA LEU A 8 -21.02 -19.14 22.24
C LEU A 8 -19.89 -18.23 22.72
N SER A 9 -18.71 -18.80 22.92
CA SER A 9 -17.54 -18.05 23.40
C SER A 9 -17.27 -16.88 22.46
N ARG A 10 -17.05 -15.69 23.03
CA ARG A 10 -16.54 -14.51 22.29
C ARG A 10 -15.05 -14.71 21.99
N GLY A 11 -14.73 -15.75 21.22
CA GLY A 11 -13.41 -15.90 20.65
C GLY A 11 -13.12 -14.76 19.68
N PRO A 12 -11.84 -14.51 19.34
CA PRO A 12 -11.45 -13.46 18.39
C PRO A 12 -12.12 -13.58 17.00
N CYS A 13 -12.65 -14.76 16.66
CA CYS A 13 -13.37 -15.01 15.41
C CYS A 13 -14.88 -14.63 15.44
N CYS A 14 -15.41 -14.14 16.57
CA CYS A 14 -16.85 -13.89 16.75
C CYS A 14 -17.25 -12.42 16.62
N GLU A 15 -16.39 -11.59 16.03
CA GLU A 15 -16.71 -10.20 15.72
C GLU A 15 -17.62 -10.13 14.47
N ILE A 16 -18.90 -9.85 14.70
CA ILE A 16 -19.90 -9.69 13.64
C ILE A 16 -19.87 -8.24 13.15
N ASN A 17 -20.10 -8.01 11.84
CA ASN A 17 -20.23 -6.69 11.24
C ASN A 17 -19.01 -5.78 11.48
N LYS A 18 -17.81 -6.29 11.15
CA LYS A 18 -16.57 -5.52 11.20
C LYS A 18 -15.97 -5.35 9.81
N LEU A 19 -15.36 -4.18 9.60
CA LEU A 19 -14.31 -4.02 8.62
C LEU A 19 -12.98 -4.02 9.38
N ILE A 20 -12.06 -4.90 8.97
CA ILE A 20 -10.73 -4.99 9.55
C ILE A 20 -9.72 -4.75 8.42
N VAL A 21 -8.82 -3.78 8.61
CA VAL A 21 -7.70 -3.52 7.71
C VAL A 21 -6.40 -3.64 8.50
N GLN A 22 -5.52 -4.52 8.04
CA GLN A 22 -4.18 -4.69 8.61
C GLN A 22 -3.20 -3.78 7.88
N VAL A 23 -2.52 -2.91 8.61
CA VAL A 23 -1.31 -2.23 8.13
C VAL A 23 -0.11 -2.95 8.75
N VAL A 24 0.77 -3.48 7.91
CA VAL A 24 1.95 -4.23 8.37
C VAL A 24 2.98 -3.27 8.95
N GLY A 25 3.45 -3.55 10.17
CA GLY A 25 4.29 -2.66 10.98
C GLY A 25 3.52 -2.11 12.18
N THR A 26 4.24 -1.54 13.16
CA THR A 26 3.64 -1.03 14.41
C THR A 26 3.92 0.45 14.65
N HIS A 27 4.79 1.05 13.84
CA HIS A 27 5.20 2.44 13.97
C HIS A 27 5.09 3.10 12.60
N HIS A 28 3.96 3.74 12.37
CA HIS A 28 3.65 4.39 11.11
C HIS A 28 3.65 5.90 11.25
N PRO A 29 4.25 6.65 10.31
CA PRO A 29 4.13 8.11 10.30
C PRO A 29 2.70 8.53 9.99
N SER A 30 2.28 9.70 10.49
CA SER A 30 0.92 10.24 10.26
C SER A 30 0.68 10.76 8.84
N THR A 31 1.69 10.69 7.98
CA THR A 31 1.67 11.18 6.59
C THR A 31 0.76 10.38 5.69
N GLN A 32 0.48 9.12 6.06
CA GLN A 32 -0.45 8.22 5.39
C GLN A 32 -1.48 7.70 6.39
N ARG A 33 -2.77 7.71 6.03
CA ARG A 33 -3.84 7.22 6.92
C ARG A 33 -5.08 6.74 6.16
N LEU A 34 -5.87 5.91 6.82
CA LEU A 34 -7.14 5.39 6.29
C LEU A 34 -8.29 6.29 6.72
N ALA A 35 -9.18 6.61 5.78
CA ALA A 35 -10.38 7.39 6.07
C ALA A 35 -11.53 7.04 5.13
N PHE A 36 -12.75 7.21 5.63
CA PHE A 36 -13.96 6.99 4.84
C PHE A 36 -14.42 8.26 4.16
N TYR A 37 -14.92 8.10 2.95
CA TYR A 37 -15.51 9.13 2.11
C TYR A 37 -16.85 8.65 1.55
N GLU A 38 -17.71 9.59 1.13
CA GLU A 38 -18.87 9.26 0.32
C GLU A 38 -18.40 8.70 -1.05
N LYS A 39 -19.08 7.68 -1.57
CA LYS A 39 -18.63 6.93 -2.75
C LYS A 39 -18.54 7.79 -4.01
N ASP A 40 -19.50 8.71 -4.16
CA ASP A 40 -19.65 9.58 -5.33
C ASP A 40 -19.27 11.05 -5.04
N ALA A 41 -18.73 11.34 -3.85
CA ALA A 41 -18.35 12.68 -3.45
C ALA A 41 -17.05 12.70 -2.64
N SER A 42 -16.23 13.75 -2.82
CA SER A 42 -15.00 13.93 -2.03
C SER A 42 -15.25 14.38 -0.58
N LYS A 43 -16.42 14.08 -0.02
CA LYS A 43 -16.79 14.44 1.34
C LYS A 43 -16.34 13.36 2.31
N ARG A 44 -15.46 13.75 3.22
CA ARG A 44 -14.92 12.89 4.28
C ARG A 44 -16.00 12.59 5.32
N LEU A 45 -16.06 11.34 5.75
CA LEU A 45 -16.97 10.85 6.77
C LEU A 45 -16.22 10.76 8.11
N ASP A 46 -15.99 11.92 8.75
CA ASP A 46 -15.21 12.00 9.98
C ASP A 46 -15.79 11.16 11.11
N ALA A 47 -17.12 11.12 11.25
CA ALA A 47 -17.80 10.34 12.28
C ALA A 47 -17.60 8.82 12.12
N VAL A 48 -17.48 8.32 10.89
CA VAL A 48 -17.22 6.89 10.62
C VAL A 48 -15.72 6.62 10.76
N THR A 49 -14.89 7.51 10.23
CA THR A 49 -13.43 7.40 10.32
C THR A 49 -12.96 7.37 11.78
N ALA A 50 -13.53 8.22 12.63
CA ALA A 50 -13.20 8.30 14.06
C ALA A 50 -13.67 7.08 14.89
N GLN A 51 -14.48 6.18 14.33
CA GLN A 51 -14.83 4.92 14.99
C GLN A 51 -13.72 3.88 14.92
N ASP A 52 -12.63 4.17 14.21
CA ASP A 52 -11.47 3.31 14.15
C ASP A 52 -10.98 2.95 15.56
N ARG A 53 -10.83 1.66 15.82
CA ARG A 53 -10.24 1.11 17.03
C ARG A 53 -8.92 0.45 16.67
N PRO A 54 -7.80 1.21 16.67
CA PRO A 54 -6.51 0.65 16.32
C PRO A 54 -6.04 -0.36 17.37
N GLU A 55 -5.62 -1.53 16.92
CA GLU A 55 -5.09 -2.61 17.75
C GLU A 55 -3.67 -2.96 17.29
N ALA A 56 -2.69 -2.79 18.17
CA ALA A 56 -1.33 -3.26 17.91
C ALA A 56 -1.28 -4.78 18.09
N VAL A 57 -0.97 -5.51 17.02
CA VAL A 57 -0.84 -6.96 17.03
C VAL A 57 0.62 -7.33 16.90
N THR A 58 1.18 -7.86 17.98
CA THR A 58 2.49 -8.52 18.02
C THR A 58 2.36 -10.02 18.26
N ALA A 59 1.17 -10.56 17.95
CA ALA A 59 0.78 -11.92 18.30
C ALA A 59 1.75 -12.96 17.73
N TYR A 60 1.88 -14.11 18.41
CA TYR A 60 2.72 -15.20 17.93
C TYR A 60 2.32 -15.72 16.55
N MET A 61 1.14 -15.45 16.00
CA MET A 61 0.74 -16.00 14.70
C MET A 61 0.69 -14.99 13.55
N CYS A 62 0.91 -13.69 13.81
CA CYS A 62 0.80 -12.62 12.82
C CYS A 62 2.10 -11.80 12.78
N ALA A 63 2.45 -11.25 11.62
CA ALA A 63 3.54 -10.28 11.54
C ALA A 63 3.19 -9.03 12.36
N PRO A 64 4.17 -8.36 13.03
CA PRO A 64 3.90 -7.13 13.77
C PRO A 64 3.13 -6.14 12.90
N SER A 65 1.92 -5.78 13.33
CA SER A 65 0.97 -5.02 12.52
C SER A 65 0.10 -4.12 13.39
N GLN A 66 -0.47 -3.09 12.79
CA GLN A 66 -1.56 -2.30 13.34
C GLN A 66 -2.85 -2.70 12.62
N LEU A 67 -3.84 -3.18 13.37
CA LEU A 67 -5.17 -3.43 12.83
C LEU A 67 -6.03 -2.19 13.04
N HIS A 68 -6.70 -1.77 11.98
CA HIS A 68 -7.75 -0.76 12.04
C HIS A 68 -9.10 -1.46 11.96
N VAL A 69 -9.97 -1.19 12.93
CA VAL A 69 -11.21 -1.96 13.15
C VAL A 69 -12.39 -1.01 13.27
N TRP A 70 -13.36 -1.16 12.37
CA TRP A 70 -14.59 -0.40 12.37
C TRP A 70 -15.81 -1.31 12.57
N ASP A 71 -16.80 -0.82 13.30
CA ASP A 71 -18.17 -1.34 13.22
C ASP A 71 -18.71 -1.00 11.82
N TRP A 72 -19.02 -2.01 11.01
CA TRP A 72 -19.36 -1.84 9.58
C TRP A 72 -20.58 -2.67 9.19
N SER A 73 -21.61 -2.01 8.67
CA SER A 73 -22.86 -2.68 8.28
C SER A 73 -22.98 -2.93 6.77
N GLY A 74 -21.96 -2.56 5.99
CA GLY A 74 -21.96 -2.75 4.53
C GLY A 74 -22.55 -1.55 3.79
N GLU A 75 -22.38 -0.35 4.33
CA GLU A 75 -22.93 0.90 3.82
C GLU A 75 -22.47 1.13 2.36
N PRO A 76 -23.35 0.99 1.36
CA PRO A 76 -22.94 0.99 -0.05
C PRO A 76 -22.51 2.37 -0.57
N GLN A 77 -22.80 3.41 0.20
CA GLN A 77 -22.50 4.81 -0.10
C GLN A 77 -21.15 5.27 0.43
N HIS A 78 -20.41 4.40 1.10
CA HIS A 78 -19.11 4.74 1.69
C HIS A 78 -17.97 4.07 0.92
N ARG A 79 -16.83 4.74 0.88
CA ARG A 79 -15.59 4.23 0.28
C ARG A 79 -14.42 4.50 1.20
N LEU A 80 -13.56 3.50 1.39
CA LEU A 80 -12.30 3.69 2.10
C LEU A 80 -11.25 4.26 1.13
N MET A 81 -10.56 5.31 1.59
CA MET A 81 -9.48 5.98 0.88
C MET A 81 -8.21 5.92 1.72
N LEU A 82 -7.06 5.84 1.05
CA LEU A 82 -5.77 6.16 1.63
C LEU A 82 -5.52 7.67 1.43
N GLU A 83 -5.47 8.40 2.54
CA GLU A 83 -5.09 9.82 2.54
C GLU A 83 -3.58 9.95 2.62
N VAL A 84 -3.01 10.75 1.74
CA VAL A 84 -1.61 11.20 1.80
C VAL A 84 -1.58 12.69 2.11
N GLU A 85 -0.86 13.08 3.16
CA GLU A 85 -0.70 14.50 3.51
C GLU A 85 -0.02 15.27 2.38
N THR A 86 -0.47 16.49 2.14
CA THR A 86 0.15 17.42 1.21
C THR A 86 0.88 18.53 1.97
N THR A 87 1.88 19.12 1.32
CA THR A 87 2.57 20.30 1.83
C THR A 87 1.66 21.53 1.85
N GLN A 88 0.71 21.60 0.92
CA GLN A 88 -0.29 22.66 0.82
C GLN A 88 -1.63 22.09 0.31
N GLY A 89 -2.72 22.48 0.97
CA GLY A 89 -4.07 22.18 0.52
C GLY A 89 -4.67 20.92 1.14
N LYS A 90 -5.54 20.25 0.38
CA LYS A 90 -6.24 19.03 0.81
C LYS A 90 -5.32 17.81 0.67
N PRO A 91 -5.54 16.74 1.45
CA PRO A 91 -4.83 15.47 1.26
C PRO A 91 -5.09 14.89 -0.15
N ILE A 92 -4.10 14.18 -0.69
CA ILE A 92 -4.29 13.36 -1.89
C ILE A 92 -5.11 12.14 -1.49
N LEU A 93 -6.17 11.86 -2.24
CA LEU A 93 -7.11 10.78 -1.94
C LEU A 93 -6.89 9.63 -2.91
N LEU A 94 -6.37 8.52 -2.40
CA LEU A 94 -6.11 7.32 -3.18
C LEU A 94 -7.21 6.29 -2.91
N PRO A 95 -8.07 5.99 -3.88
CA PRO A 95 -9.15 5.03 -3.66
C PRO A 95 -8.60 3.63 -3.44
N LEU A 96 -9.08 2.97 -2.39
CA LEU A 96 -8.84 1.54 -2.17
C LEU A 96 -9.96 0.71 -2.85
N PRO A 97 -9.75 -0.60 -3.05
CA PRO A 97 -10.78 -1.46 -3.58
C PRO A 97 -12.02 -1.49 -2.67
N GLU A 98 -13.18 -1.89 -3.21
CA GLU A 98 -14.44 -1.87 -2.48
C GLU A 98 -14.37 -2.66 -1.15
N THR A 99 -14.77 -2.04 -0.06
CA THR A 99 -14.73 -2.64 1.28
C THR A 99 -15.97 -3.48 1.57
N ARG A 100 -15.78 -4.61 2.26
CA ARG A 100 -16.86 -5.48 2.71
C ARG A 100 -16.65 -5.86 4.17
N ILE A 101 -17.69 -6.42 4.79
CA ILE A 101 -17.55 -7.04 6.10
C ILE A 101 -16.54 -8.18 5.98
N THR A 102 -15.54 -8.19 6.86
CA THR A 102 -14.46 -9.17 6.88
C THR A 102 -14.39 -9.86 8.23
N GLN A 103 -14.21 -11.18 8.23
CA GLN A 103 -13.96 -11.92 9.47
C GLN A 103 -12.51 -11.71 9.91
N ARG A 104 -12.31 -11.59 11.22
CA ARG A 104 -10.96 -11.52 11.80
C ARG A 104 -10.21 -12.82 11.54
N GLN A 105 -8.98 -12.68 11.05
CA GLN A 105 -8.07 -13.79 10.78
C GLN A 105 -6.97 -13.85 11.86
N LEU A 106 -6.33 -15.01 12.00
CA LEU A 106 -5.27 -15.21 13.01
C LEU A 106 -3.86 -14.79 12.53
N ASP A 107 -3.57 -14.95 11.24
CA ASP A 107 -2.25 -14.66 10.65
C ASP A 107 -2.30 -13.40 9.78
N GLN A 108 -3.00 -13.45 8.64
CA GLN A 108 -3.16 -12.34 7.71
C GLN A 108 -4.63 -11.94 7.61
N GLN A 109 -4.94 -10.66 7.84
CA GLN A 109 -6.30 -10.15 7.62
C GLN A 109 -6.61 -10.11 6.12
N TRP A 110 -7.89 -10.25 5.77
CA TRP A 110 -8.34 -10.23 4.37
C TRP A 110 -8.07 -8.92 3.65
N ASN A 111 -8.07 -7.79 4.37
CA ASN A 111 -7.59 -6.51 3.85
C ASN A 111 -6.25 -6.19 4.48
N GLN A 112 -5.21 -6.09 3.65
CA GLN A 112 -3.84 -5.84 4.09
C GLN A 112 -3.19 -4.75 3.24
N ILE A 113 -2.58 -3.79 3.93
CA ILE A 113 -1.72 -2.74 3.39
C ILE A 113 -0.30 -3.00 3.89
N VAL A 114 0.65 -2.87 2.98
CA VAL A 114 2.05 -3.15 3.23
C VAL A 114 2.85 -1.90 2.89
N PRO A 115 3.52 -1.28 3.87
CA PRO A 115 4.52 -0.25 3.61
C PRO A 115 5.72 -0.87 2.91
N VAL A 116 6.16 -0.26 1.80
CA VAL A 116 7.32 -0.73 1.03
C VAL A 116 8.37 0.36 0.84
N LEU A 117 9.61 -0.09 0.70
CA LEU A 117 10.76 0.72 0.32
C LEU A 117 11.29 0.23 -1.03
N PRO A 118 11.26 1.07 -2.07
CA PRO A 118 11.89 0.80 -3.36
C PRO A 118 13.42 0.70 -3.26
N PHE A 119 13.97 -0.46 -3.60
CA PHE A 119 15.41 -0.71 -3.71
C PHE A 119 15.82 -1.06 -5.14
N VAL A 120 17.08 -0.78 -5.47
CA VAL A 120 17.77 -1.32 -6.65
C VAL A 120 18.95 -2.18 -6.18
N ALA A 121 19.15 -3.32 -6.81
CA ALA A 121 20.34 -4.13 -6.57
C ALA A 121 21.53 -3.52 -7.31
N LEU A 122 22.58 -3.13 -6.59
CA LEU A 122 23.86 -2.77 -7.21
C LEU A 122 24.70 -4.05 -7.37
N PRO A 123 25.05 -4.45 -8.61
CA PRO A 123 25.87 -5.64 -8.79
C PRO A 123 27.22 -5.45 -8.08
N GLY A 124 27.62 -6.45 -7.30
CA GLY A 124 28.93 -6.44 -6.68
C GLY A 124 30.05 -6.58 -7.71
N VAL A 125 31.24 -6.09 -7.35
CA VAL A 125 32.43 -6.17 -8.20
C VAL A 125 33.07 -7.57 -8.20
N ASN A 126 32.73 -8.41 -7.21
CA ASN A 126 33.41 -9.68 -6.96
C ASN A 126 32.88 -10.84 -7.80
N SER A 127 31.63 -10.79 -8.29
CA SER A 127 31.03 -11.89 -9.06
C SER A 127 29.83 -11.45 -9.89
N ALA A 128 29.70 -12.01 -11.10
CA ALA A 128 28.50 -11.88 -11.95
C ALA A 128 27.25 -12.57 -11.38
N HIS A 129 27.41 -13.36 -10.31
CA HIS A 129 26.32 -14.03 -9.58
C HIS A 129 25.98 -13.34 -8.25
N ASP A 130 26.64 -12.23 -7.93
CA ASP A 130 26.24 -11.44 -6.79
C ASP A 130 24.86 -10.84 -7.06
N HIS A 131 23.90 -11.16 -6.18
CA HIS A 131 22.55 -10.58 -6.23
C HIS A 131 22.54 -9.08 -5.97
N GLY A 132 23.69 -8.53 -5.56
CA GLY A 132 23.99 -7.12 -5.52
C GLY A 132 23.43 -6.44 -4.28
N THR A 133 24.19 -5.54 -3.66
CA THR A 133 23.75 -4.84 -2.44
C THR A 133 22.49 -4.02 -2.73
N PRO A 134 21.39 -4.22 -1.96
CA PRO A 134 20.21 -3.39 -2.13
C PRO A 134 20.53 -1.98 -1.66
N VAL A 135 20.40 -1.01 -2.56
CA VAL A 135 20.49 0.42 -2.25
C VAL A 135 19.17 1.11 -2.57
N LEU A 136 18.88 2.19 -1.85
CA LEU A 136 17.68 2.99 -2.11
C LEU A 136 17.69 3.50 -3.56
N CYS A 137 16.49 3.61 -4.12
CA CYS A 137 16.36 4.08 -5.49
C CYS A 137 16.93 5.50 -5.67
N ARG A 138 17.51 5.74 -6.85
CA ARG A 138 18.00 7.07 -7.26
C ARG A 138 16.83 8.05 -7.47
N ALA A 139 17.16 9.35 -7.55
CA ALA A 139 16.18 10.39 -7.86
C ALA A 139 15.48 10.11 -9.21
N GLY A 140 14.18 10.41 -9.28
CA GLY A 140 13.34 10.09 -10.42
C GLY A 140 11.88 9.92 -10.01
N PHE A 141 11.16 9.01 -10.67
CA PHE A 141 9.73 8.81 -10.52
C PHE A 141 9.37 7.34 -10.37
N ILE A 142 8.45 7.06 -9.46
CA ILE A 142 7.87 5.74 -9.24
C ILE A 142 6.41 5.80 -9.65
N TYR A 143 5.99 4.81 -10.44
CA TYR A 143 4.62 4.64 -10.89
C TYR A 143 4.07 3.36 -10.27
N VAL A 144 2.93 3.48 -9.58
CA VAL A 144 2.20 2.37 -9.00
C VAL A 144 0.92 2.19 -9.79
N PHE A 145 0.74 1.02 -10.38
CA PHE A 145 -0.49 0.59 -11.03
C PHE A 145 -1.21 -0.39 -10.12
N VAL A 146 -2.51 -0.18 -9.92
CA VAL A 146 -3.40 -1.09 -9.20
C VAL A 146 -4.50 -1.51 -10.17
N ASP A 147 -4.66 -2.82 -10.35
CA ASP A 147 -5.62 -3.42 -11.30
C ASP A 147 -5.49 -2.83 -12.71
N GLY A 148 -4.25 -2.52 -13.10
CA GLY A 148 -3.89 -1.98 -14.41
C GLY A 148 -4.14 -0.49 -14.65
N ARG A 149 -4.71 0.25 -13.69
CA ARG A 149 -4.80 1.72 -13.74
C ARG A 149 -3.70 2.36 -12.91
N LEU A 150 -3.22 3.53 -13.34
CA LEU A 150 -2.26 4.32 -12.58
C LEU A 150 -2.92 4.81 -11.30
N TRP A 151 -2.36 4.37 -10.17
CA TRP A 151 -2.87 4.64 -8.83
C TRP A 151 -2.03 5.70 -8.11
N ARG A 152 -0.70 5.65 -8.25
CA ARG A 152 0.22 6.68 -7.70
C ARG A 152 1.31 7.02 -8.69
N GLU A 153 1.68 8.28 -8.71
CA GLU A 153 2.94 8.77 -9.28
C GLU A 153 3.68 9.50 -8.17
N LEU A 154 4.91 9.06 -7.85
CA LEU A 154 5.71 9.61 -6.78
C LEU A 154 7.03 10.12 -7.31
N GLU A 155 7.40 11.34 -6.94
CA GLU A 155 8.74 11.88 -7.15
C GLU A 155 9.67 11.39 -6.03
N VAL A 156 10.79 10.79 -6.41
CA VAL A 156 11.86 10.36 -5.50
C VAL A 156 12.84 11.52 -5.36
N ARG A 157 12.97 12.05 -4.14
CA ARG A 157 13.94 13.10 -3.81
C ARG A 157 15.00 12.55 -2.89
N ILE A 158 16.25 12.82 -3.24
CA ILE A 158 17.42 12.46 -2.44
C ILE A 158 18.01 13.73 -1.86
N SER A 159 18.14 13.75 -0.55
CA SER A 159 18.91 14.73 0.21
C SER A 159 20.11 14.03 0.84
N ASP A 160 21.07 14.81 1.35
CA ASP A 160 22.32 14.28 1.93
C ASP A 160 22.10 13.25 3.05
N GLU A 161 20.92 13.25 3.69
CA GLU A 161 20.62 12.36 4.82
C GLU A 161 19.52 11.33 4.55
N ARG A 162 18.63 11.54 3.56
CA ARG A 162 17.46 10.67 3.33
C ARG A 162 16.95 10.67 1.89
N THR A 163 16.44 9.51 1.46
CA THR A 163 15.57 9.37 0.28
C THR A 163 14.12 9.49 0.73
N THR A 164 13.33 10.31 0.04
CA THR A 164 11.92 10.55 0.38
C THR A 164 11.05 10.47 -0.87
N TYR A 165 9.78 10.09 -0.68
CA TYR A 165 8.80 9.93 -1.75
C TYR A 165 7.72 10.99 -1.63
N HIS A 166 7.38 11.65 -2.74
CA HIS A 166 6.40 12.73 -2.78
C HIS A 166 5.33 12.45 -3.84
N ASP A 167 4.08 12.24 -3.41
CA ASP A 167 2.97 11.99 -4.33
C ASP A 167 2.60 13.21 -5.18
N ILE A 168 2.22 12.91 -6.41
CA ILE A 168 1.58 13.81 -7.35
C ILE A 168 0.06 13.54 -7.33
N GLU A 169 -0.73 14.60 -7.21
CA GLU A 169 -2.20 14.51 -7.22
C GLU A 169 -2.71 14.25 -8.64
N LEU A 170 -2.72 12.97 -9.05
CA LEU A 170 -3.02 12.54 -10.41
C LEU A 170 -4.37 13.05 -10.95
N GLU A 171 -5.40 13.12 -10.11
CA GLU A 171 -6.74 13.59 -10.50
C GLU A 171 -6.73 15.03 -11.04
N LYS A 172 -5.80 15.89 -10.59
CA LYS A 172 -5.67 17.26 -11.12
C LYS A 172 -5.16 17.31 -12.55
N PHE A 173 -4.44 16.27 -12.99
CA PHE A 173 -3.78 16.22 -14.28
C PHE A 173 -4.41 15.21 -15.25
N ARG A 174 -5.47 14.53 -14.82
CA ARG A 174 -6.17 13.55 -15.64
C ARG A 174 -7.07 14.27 -16.64
N GLU A 175 -6.85 14.01 -17.93
CA GLU A 175 -7.60 14.58 -19.05
C GLU A 175 -8.35 13.44 -19.77
N GLY A 176 -9.62 13.26 -19.41
CA GLY A 176 -10.40 12.09 -19.87
C GLY A 176 -9.77 10.77 -19.39
N GLU A 177 -9.45 9.87 -20.31
CA GLU A 177 -8.79 8.59 -19.99
C GLU A 177 -7.24 8.70 -19.95
N GLY A 178 -6.67 9.90 -20.12
CA GLY A 178 -5.22 10.09 -20.22
C GLY A 178 -4.70 11.22 -19.33
N TYR A 179 -3.53 11.73 -19.70
CA TYR A 179 -2.85 12.82 -19.03
C TYR A 179 -2.28 13.76 -20.09
N GLY A 180 -2.25 15.06 -19.78
CA GLY A 180 -1.55 16.05 -20.61
C GLY A 180 -0.03 15.91 -20.54
N ASP A 181 0.65 16.71 -21.35
CA ASP A 181 2.13 16.78 -21.37
C ASP A 181 2.71 17.81 -20.40
N GLU A 182 1.85 18.49 -19.62
CA GLU A 182 2.29 19.41 -18.57
C GLU A 182 3.08 18.67 -17.47
N ALA A 183 4.09 19.35 -16.92
CA ALA A 183 4.86 18.83 -15.81
C ALA A 183 3.97 18.66 -14.58
N ARG A 184 3.90 17.44 -14.05
CA ARG A 184 3.05 17.15 -12.89
C ARG A 184 3.89 17.29 -11.63
N LEU A 185 3.67 18.38 -10.90
CA LEU A 185 4.43 18.73 -9.71
C LEU A 185 3.95 17.94 -8.49
N ALA A 186 4.90 17.41 -7.72
CA ALA A 186 4.59 16.69 -6.49
C ALA A 186 4.18 17.65 -5.37
N THR A 187 3.00 17.41 -4.80
CA THR A 187 2.42 18.20 -3.70
C THR A 187 2.38 17.44 -2.39
N GLY A 188 2.53 16.11 -2.44
CA GLY A 188 2.62 15.22 -1.29
C GLY A 188 3.78 15.59 -0.36
N LYS A 189 3.52 15.48 0.94
CA LYS A 189 4.54 15.60 1.98
C LYS A 189 5.52 14.42 1.87
N ALA A 190 6.76 14.62 2.31
CA ALA A 190 7.79 13.59 2.28
C ALA A 190 7.33 12.33 3.02
N LEU A 191 7.37 11.20 2.32
CA LEU A 191 7.10 9.87 2.87
C LEU A 191 8.40 9.11 3.05
N ASP A 192 8.51 8.40 4.19
CA ASP A 192 9.59 7.46 4.44
C ASP A 192 9.31 6.10 3.78
N ASP A 193 8.04 5.70 3.67
CA ASP A 193 7.59 4.45 3.04
C ASP A 193 6.35 4.65 2.15
N ILE A 194 6.09 3.72 1.23
CA ILE A 194 4.95 3.77 0.32
C ILE A 194 3.94 2.69 0.72
N TRP A 195 2.74 3.09 1.13
CA TRP A 195 1.69 2.13 1.47
C TRP A 195 1.02 1.57 0.22
N LEU A 196 1.04 0.24 0.07
CA LEU A 196 0.46 -0.48 -1.05
C LEU A 196 -0.57 -1.51 -0.58
N PRO A 197 -1.75 -1.64 -1.24
CA PRO A 197 -2.68 -2.72 -0.96
C PRO A 197 -2.09 -4.05 -1.45
N SER A 198 -1.98 -5.03 -0.55
CA SER A 198 -1.49 -6.37 -0.91
C SER A 198 -2.62 -7.35 -1.19
N ASN A 199 -3.63 -7.35 -0.33
CA ASN A 199 -4.74 -8.30 -0.35
C ASN A 199 -5.99 -7.53 0.06
N TRP A 200 -7.12 -7.78 -0.60
CA TRP A 200 -8.38 -7.12 -0.31
C TRP A 200 -9.54 -8.09 -0.47
N ASN A 201 -10.41 -8.18 0.55
CA ASN A 201 -11.50 -9.15 0.60
C ASN A 201 -11.07 -10.59 0.24
N ASP A 202 -9.94 -11.02 0.79
CA ASP A 202 -9.37 -12.36 0.54
C ASP A 202 -8.92 -12.62 -0.90
N ARG A 203 -8.60 -11.53 -1.64
CA ARG A 203 -8.06 -11.62 -3.00
C ARG A 203 -6.79 -10.78 -3.14
N PRO A 204 -5.74 -11.32 -3.77
CA PRO A 204 -4.55 -10.52 -4.08
C PRO A 204 -4.92 -9.32 -4.96
N VAL A 205 -4.36 -8.16 -4.64
CA VAL A 205 -4.51 -6.96 -5.47
C VAL A 205 -3.38 -6.94 -6.49
N ASP A 206 -3.70 -6.76 -7.79
CA ASP A 206 -2.68 -6.68 -8.84
C ASP A 206 -1.96 -5.34 -8.76
N THR A 207 -0.84 -5.32 -8.02
CA THR A 207 -0.01 -4.14 -7.85
C THR A 207 1.27 -4.28 -8.68
N GLN A 208 1.50 -3.33 -9.57
CA GLN A 208 2.66 -3.30 -10.46
C GLN A 208 3.38 -1.97 -10.33
N LEU A 209 4.72 -1.99 -10.24
CA LEU A 209 5.53 -0.80 -10.08
C LEU A 209 6.55 -0.66 -11.20
N CYS A 210 6.81 0.56 -11.63
CA CYS A 210 8.01 0.85 -12.42
C CYS A 210 8.66 2.15 -11.99
N PHE A 211 9.96 2.25 -12.31
CA PHE A 211 10.77 3.43 -12.07
C PHE A 211 11.17 4.09 -13.40
N SER A 212 11.25 5.42 -13.43
CA SER A 212 11.78 6.22 -14.52
C SER A 212 12.60 7.39 -13.97
N GLU A 213 13.77 7.69 -14.53
CA GLU A 213 14.57 8.86 -14.10
C GLU A 213 13.89 10.19 -14.47
N VAL A 214 13.16 10.18 -15.58
CA VAL A 214 12.39 11.33 -16.08
C VAL A 214 10.91 11.02 -16.02
N GLN A 215 10.13 12.06 -15.71
CA GLN A 215 8.67 11.96 -15.63
C GLN A 215 8.13 11.44 -16.97
N LEU A 216 7.34 10.36 -16.92
CA LEU A 216 6.73 9.79 -18.12
C LEU A 216 5.71 10.78 -18.71
N SER A 217 5.70 10.90 -20.05
CA SER A 217 4.68 11.70 -20.74
C SER A 217 3.29 11.09 -20.57
N GLY A 218 2.26 11.90 -20.76
CA GLY A 218 0.88 11.42 -20.64
C GLY A 218 0.55 10.29 -21.62
N ALA A 219 1.05 10.39 -22.86
CA ALA A 219 0.95 9.32 -23.85
C ALA A 219 1.59 7.99 -23.39
N ARG A 220 2.72 8.03 -22.68
CA ARG A 220 3.35 6.81 -22.14
C ARG A 220 2.55 6.21 -21.00
N LEU A 221 2.00 7.04 -20.10
CA LEU A 221 1.11 6.58 -19.04
C LEU A 221 -0.13 5.90 -19.60
N GLN A 222 -0.80 6.54 -20.57
CA GLN A 222 -1.97 5.98 -21.25
C GLN A 222 -1.64 4.66 -21.97
N ARG A 223 -0.46 4.58 -22.60
CA ARG A 223 0.00 3.36 -23.27
C ARG A 223 0.26 2.22 -22.28
N LEU A 224 0.71 2.52 -21.06
CA LEU A 224 0.89 1.55 -19.98
C LEU A 224 -0.43 1.13 -19.35
N GLU A 225 -1.42 2.03 -19.20
CA GLU A 225 -2.76 1.65 -18.69
C GLU A 225 -3.51 0.75 -19.70
N SER A 226 -3.44 1.06 -20.99
CA SER A 226 -4.20 0.36 -22.05
C SER A 226 -3.62 -0.99 -22.50
N ASP A 227 -2.35 -1.29 -22.25
CA ASP A 227 -1.71 -2.53 -22.70
C ASP A 227 -1.05 -3.28 -21.55
N SER A 228 -1.74 -4.35 -21.12
CA SER A 228 -1.27 -5.22 -20.06
C SER A 228 0.03 -5.96 -20.38
N ALA A 229 0.31 -6.26 -21.66
CA ALA A 229 1.52 -6.98 -22.04
C ALA A 229 2.73 -6.07 -21.92
N LEU A 230 2.63 -4.84 -22.45
CA LEU A 230 3.69 -3.84 -22.30
C LEU A 230 3.91 -3.49 -20.82
N ARG A 231 2.83 -3.31 -20.04
CA ARG A 231 2.93 -3.03 -18.61
C ARG A 231 3.63 -4.16 -17.85
N ARG A 232 3.32 -5.43 -18.13
CA ARG A 232 4.03 -6.59 -17.55
C ARG A 232 5.51 -6.66 -17.96
N GLN A 233 5.88 -6.17 -19.13
CA GLN A 233 7.28 -6.11 -19.56
C GLN A 233 8.05 -4.98 -18.84
N ARG A 234 7.39 -3.85 -18.59
CA ARG A 234 8.03 -2.64 -18.04
C ARG A 234 8.02 -2.57 -16.52
N CYS A 235 6.99 -3.12 -15.89
CA CYS A 235 6.75 -3.06 -14.45
C CYS A 235 7.12 -4.37 -13.75
N GLN A 236 7.43 -4.27 -12.46
CA GLN A 236 7.59 -5.39 -11.55
C GLN A 236 6.34 -5.57 -10.70
N SER A 237 5.96 -6.81 -10.43
CA SER A 237 4.86 -7.16 -9.54
C SER A 237 5.44 -7.84 -8.29
N PRO A 238 5.90 -7.07 -7.28
CA PRO A 238 6.41 -7.67 -6.06
C PRO A 238 5.28 -8.40 -5.34
N ASP A 239 5.58 -9.57 -4.77
CA ASP A 239 4.60 -10.30 -4.01
C ASP A 239 4.51 -9.72 -2.58
N LEU A 240 3.55 -8.82 -2.38
CA LEU A 240 3.37 -8.03 -1.18
C LEU A 240 2.79 -8.81 0.02
N ARG A 241 2.28 -10.04 -0.15
CA ARG A 241 1.52 -10.69 0.94
C ARG A 241 2.43 -10.98 2.14
N VAL A 242 2.10 -10.41 3.30
CA VAL A 242 2.85 -10.65 4.52
C VAL A 242 2.07 -11.58 5.43
N SER A 243 2.67 -12.74 5.72
CA SER A 243 2.22 -13.67 6.75
C SER A 243 3.42 -14.07 7.61
N LYS A 244 3.19 -14.55 8.84
CA LYS A 244 4.30 -14.91 9.73
C LYS A 244 5.15 -16.07 9.18
N GLU A 245 4.50 -17.07 8.59
CA GLU A 245 5.22 -18.20 8.01
C GLU A 245 6.03 -17.78 6.79
N ARG A 246 5.46 -16.90 5.98
CA ARG A 246 6.11 -16.41 4.78
C ARG A 246 7.28 -15.48 5.09
N SER A 247 7.18 -14.61 6.08
CA SER A 247 8.30 -13.72 6.45
C SER A 247 9.56 -14.49 6.85
N LYS A 248 9.42 -15.71 7.39
CA LYS A 248 10.54 -16.61 7.70
C LYS A 248 11.17 -17.26 6.47
N THR A 249 10.43 -17.42 5.39
CA THR A 249 10.87 -18.17 4.19
C THR A 249 11.26 -17.28 3.02
N VAL A 250 10.80 -16.03 2.97
CA VAL A 250 11.09 -15.08 1.86
C VAL A 250 12.59 -14.89 1.61
N PHE A 251 13.40 -14.94 2.66
CA PHE A 251 14.86 -14.84 2.57
C PHE A 251 15.59 -16.14 2.95
N ALA A 252 14.86 -17.23 3.19
CA ALA A 252 15.50 -18.52 3.46
C ALA A 252 16.34 -18.93 2.24
N ASN A 253 17.62 -19.22 2.47
CA ASN A 253 18.62 -19.52 1.43
C ASN A 253 18.95 -18.36 0.47
N ARG A 254 18.59 -17.12 0.80
CA ARG A 254 19.13 -15.93 0.14
C ARG A 254 20.21 -15.32 1.04
N PRO A 255 21.29 -14.76 0.48
CA PRO A 255 22.27 -14.06 1.30
C PRO A 255 21.53 -12.95 2.05
N ASP A 256 21.60 -12.98 3.38
CA ASP A 256 21.04 -11.92 4.20
C ASP A 256 21.94 -10.69 4.13
N GLY A 257 21.44 -9.53 4.57
CA GLY A 257 22.21 -8.30 4.53
C GLY A 257 23.56 -8.39 5.27
N VAL A 258 23.67 -9.30 6.25
CA VAL A 258 24.92 -9.54 7.00
C VAL A 258 25.89 -10.39 6.17
N ALA A 259 25.45 -11.50 5.59
CA ALA A 259 26.26 -12.33 4.70
C ALA A 259 26.69 -11.60 3.43
N MET A 260 25.93 -10.58 2.99
CA MET A 260 26.33 -9.69 1.89
C MET A 260 27.38 -8.64 2.30
N LEU A 261 27.42 -8.26 3.58
CA LEU A 261 28.42 -7.31 4.11
C LEU A 261 29.73 -8.01 4.51
N ASP A 262 29.65 -9.29 4.86
CA ASP A 262 30.79 -10.12 5.31
C ASP A 262 31.51 -10.85 4.16
N ALA A 263 31.08 -10.69 2.89
CA ALA A 263 31.60 -11.36 1.70
C ALA A 263 32.57 -10.51 0.85
#